data_AF-A0A857KW78-F1
#
_entry.id   AF-A0A857KW78-F1
#
_cell.length_a   1.000
_cell.length_b   1.000
_cell.length_c   1.000
_cell.angle_alpha   90.00
_cell.angle_beta   90.00
_cell.angle_gamma   90.00
#
_symmetry.space_group_name_H-M   'P 1'
#
loop_
_entity.id
_entity.type
_entity.pdbx_description
1 polymer ?
#
loop_
_entity_poly.entity_id
_entity_poly.type
_entity_poly.pdbx_seq_one_letter_code
_entity_poly.pdbx_strand_id
1 'polypeptide(L)'
;MTPSRPARPGNRSSDPGHDHAGGHSHSHGHSHDLSAIAANFSPLARYIVIGALSLIGLAVVAGAVVLWPSYTDHPIPTQFRAADGGSIVTVDAEIFEQQRANCLNPLSGTVQDTADIALENAGAGPCIQNIVKLTSGQHKGRFTLLEVPTNRAQSGQGPDSKAVDKDMLDKPQPGQPTLHLGDKIRVAVTPTPDGSIRYSFFDFRRGTPTIIWAIAFFAAIVLVASWRGLRSILGLVFAFAVLGFFTLPAILEGSSPVAVAVVSSAAILFVVLYLAHGVSMRTSSALLGTLVSLFVAGALSALAITTMNLTGLSGDQTMSLQLYQGSISISGLLLAGFIIGALGVLNDVTITQASAAFELAAAGEPSRLATFRAAMRVGRDHIASTVYTLIFAYAGSALPLLLLFSVAQQPFGSLVTTDAVAVELGRSFVGGIAIALSVPLTTAIAAALTSPGGAPADTHTPHTDDPTETEADRAEPVSRRPAPAARPAVSRGPVVAPARGTPRAPQSAPAHKPSPQNLSPQNLPSQNPSSQTAPPDPVARTRRGPQAPVPPGNRPSAPRPAGPAARPAVPTPPPERGPEPHRAPGRHSRPD
;
A
#
# COMPACT_ATOMS: atom_id res chain seq x y z
N MET A 1 58.70 5.14 58.33
CA MET A 1 59.63 4.38 59.18
C MET A 1 59.22 2.92 59.15
N THR A 2 60.17 2.02 58.89
CA THR A 2 60.11 0.57 59.19
C THR A 2 60.41 0.33 60.69
N PRO A 3 60.30 -0.89 61.27
CA PRO A 3 60.13 -2.25 60.70
C PRO A 3 58.66 -2.77 60.90
N SER A 4 58.24 -4.05 61.04
CA SER A 4 58.91 -5.31 61.41
C SER A 4 58.24 -6.60 60.90
N ARG A 5 59.00 -7.70 61.03
CA ARG A 5 58.62 -9.14 61.05
C ARG A 5 59.09 -9.70 62.44
N PRO A 6 58.90 -10.98 62.84
CA PRO A 6 58.57 -12.21 62.10
C PRO A 6 57.16 -12.74 62.53
N ALA A 7 56.76 -14.02 62.70
CA ALA A 7 57.44 -15.32 62.72
C ALA A 7 56.52 -16.54 62.42
N ARG A 8 57.07 -17.75 62.61
CA ARG A 8 56.44 -19.09 62.64
C ARG A 8 57.12 -19.86 63.80
N PRO A 9 56.42 -20.73 64.55
CA PRO A 9 56.38 -22.18 64.27
C PRO A 9 54.97 -22.79 64.54
N GLY A 10 54.68 -24.09 64.44
CA GLY A 10 55.44 -25.25 63.91
C GLY A 10 55.33 -26.51 64.79
N ASN A 11 55.02 -27.69 64.20
CA ASN A 11 54.87 -29.03 64.84
C ASN A 11 53.69 -29.17 65.84
N ARG A 12 53.16 -30.36 66.20
CA ARG A 12 53.47 -31.78 65.84
C ARG A 12 52.22 -32.70 66.04
N SER A 13 52.26 -33.92 65.46
CA SER A 13 51.60 -35.21 65.87
C SER A 13 50.43 -35.20 66.89
N SER A 14 49.33 -35.94 66.68
CA SER A 14 49.33 -37.42 66.68
C SER A 14 48.11 -38.13 66.04
N ASP A 15 48.36 -39.32 65.51
CA ASP A 15 47.42 -40.42 65.14
C ASP A 15 47.02 -41.24 66.41
N PRO A 16 46.20 -42.32 66.39
CA PRO A 16 45.41 -42.92 65.29
C PRO A 16 43.95 -43.38 65.62
N GLY A 17 43.20 -43.72 64.56
CA GLY A 17 42.42 -44.98 64.45
C GLY A 17 41.03 -45.12 65.10
N HIS A 18 40.02 -45.48 64.29
CA HIS A 18 39.48 -46.86 64.24
C HIS A 18 38.41 -47.05 63.14
N ASP A 19 38.40 -48.22 62.50
CA ASP A 19 37.39 -48.66 61.53
C ASP A 19 36.09 -49.17 62.19
N HIS A 20 34.97 -49.15 61.45
CA HIS A 20 34.30 -50.37 60.95
C HIS A 20 33.00 -50.09 60.15
N ALA A 21 32.70 -51.02 59.22
CA ALA A 21 31.42 -51.43 58.59
C ALA A 21 30.17 -50.49 58.58
N GLY A 22 29.34 -50.47 57.54
CA GLY A 22 29.23 -51.36 56.38
C GLY A 22 27.83 -51.99 56.27
N GLY A 23 27.08 -51.70 55.19
CA GLY A 23 25.73 -52.22 54.97
C GLY A 23 25.24 -51.97 53.54
N HIS A 24 24.59 -52.98 52.94
CA HIS A 24 24.15 -52.97 51.54
C HIS A 24 22.63 -52.89 51.41
N SER A 25 22.15 -52.30 50.30
CA SER A 25 20.88 -52.69 49.68
C SER A 25 20.92 -52.45 48.15
N HIS A 26 20.21 -53.28 47.39
CA HIS A 26 20.10 -53.20 45.93
C HIS A 26 18.66 -53.52 45.50
N SER A 27 18.11 -52.77 44.54
CA SER A 27 17.16 -53.27 43.52
C SER A 27 16.98 -52.24 42.40
N HIS A 28 16.55 -52.70 41.22
CA HIS A 28 16.35 -51.88 40.01
C HIS A 28 14.87 -51.82 39.61
N GLY A 29 14.47 -50.77 38.88
CA GLY A 29 13.18 -50.69 38.19
C GLY A 29 13.08 -49.42 37.33
N HIS A 30 12.66 -49.55 36.06
CA HIS A 30 12.59 -48.43 35.10
C HIS A 30 11.16 -48.10 34.67
N SER A 31 10.98 -46.85 34.19
CA SER A 31 9.91 -46.38 33.30
C SER A 31 8.50 -46.24 33.91
N HIS A 32 7.63 -45.35 33.43
CA HIS A 32 7.73 -44.42 32.28
C HIS A 32 7.58 -42.95 32.71
N ASP A 33 8.39 -42.08 32.09
CA ASP A 33 8.32 -40.63 32.28
C ASP A 33 7.26 -39.99 31.35
N LEU A 34 6.14 -39.54 31.92
CA LEU A 34 5.08 -38.82 31.20
C LEU A 34 5.33 -37.30 31.11
N SER A 35 6.37 -36.77 31.76
CA SER A 35 6.87 -35.40 31.57
C SER A 35 7.86 -35.27 30.40
N ALA A 36 8.54 -36.36 29.99
CA ALA A 36 9.52 -36.38 28.90
C ALA A 36 8.97 -35.89 27.53
N ILE A 37 7.66 -35.93 27.32
CA ILE A 37 7.02 -35.45 26.08
C ILE A 37 6.96 -33.91 26.04
N ALA A 38 6.97 -33.21 27.18
CA ALA A 38 6.91 -31.74 27.22
C ALA A 38 8.24 -31.04 26.91
N ALA A 39 9.38 -31.69 27.19
CA ALA A 39 10.71 -31.08 27.12
C ALA A 39 11.27 -30.96 25.68
N ASN A 40 11.05 -31.97 24.84
CA ASN A 40 11.78 -32.15 23.57
C ASN A 40 11.42 -31.18 22.42
N PHE A 41 10.51 -30.23 22.65
CA PHE A 41 10.01 -29.36 21.58
C PHE A 41 10.97 -28.26 21.10
N SER A 42 11.95 -27.79 21.88
CA SER A 42 12.85 -26.72 21.41
C SER A 42 13.80 -27.14 20.26
N PRO A 43 14.48 -28.31 20.27
CA PRO A 43 15.20 -28.77 19.09
C PRO A 43 14.24 -29.14 17.95
N LEU A 44 13.13 -29.83 18.24
CA LEU A 44 12.20 -30.30 17.21
C LEU A 44 11.54 -29.13 16.45
N ALA A 45 10.99 -28.14 17.15
CA ALA A 45 10.39 -26.95 16.53
C ALA A 45 11.43 -26.16 15.73
N ARG A 46 12.69 -26.08 16.20
CA ARG A 46 13.79 -25.45 15.44
C ARG A 46 14.04 -26.17 14.11
N TYR A 47 14.11 -27.50 14.11
CA TYR A 47 14.28 -28.27 12.87
C TYR A 47 13.06 -28.17 11.94
N ILE A 48 11.84 -28.17 12.48
CA ILE A 48 10.61 -27.98 11.70
C ILE A 48 10.61 -26.61 11.01
N VAL A 49 10.90 -25.53 11.74
CA VAL A 49 10.91 -24.16 11.19
C VAL A 49 12.02 -23.97 10.16
N ILE A 50 13.24 -24.48 10.42
CA ILE A 50 14.33 -24.43 9.45
C ILE A 50 13.97 -25.24 8.20
N GLY A 51 13.51 -26.49 8.35
CA GLY A 51 13.13 -27.36 7.23
C GLY A 51 11.99 -26.79 6.39
N ALA A 52 10.96 -26.24 7.02
CA ALA A 52 9.86 -25.57 6.32
C ALA A 52 10.34 -24.33 5.55
N LEU A 53 11.18 -23.49 6.14
CA LEU A 53 11.75 -22.33 5.46
C LEU A 53 12.73 -22.71 4.34
N SER A 54 13.50 -23.78 4.49
CA SER A 54 14.34 -24.31 3.41
C SER A 54 13.51 -24.85 2.23
N LEU A 55 12.41 -25.56 2.52
CA LEU A 55 11.49 -26.07 1.50
C LEU A 55 10.75 -24.94 0.77
N ILE A 56 10.23 -23.94 1.50
CA ILE A 56 9.58 -22.78 0.90
C ILE A 56 10.61 -21.95 0.11
N GLY A 57 11.81 -21.74 0.64
CA GLY A 57 12.89 -21.03 -0.07
C GLY A 57 13.27 -21.71 -1.38
N LEU A 58 13.38 -23.04 -1.40
CA LEU A 58 13.61 -23.81 -2.63
C LEU A 58 12.44 -23.68 -3.61
N ALA A 59 11.19 -23.73 -3.14
CA ALA A 59 10.00 -23.54 -3.97
C ALA A 59 9.91 -22.11 -4.54
N VAL A 60 10.34 -21.10 -3.80
CA VAL A 60 10.42 -19.70 -4.25
C VAL A 60 11.50 -19.53 -5.31
N VAL A 61 12.69 -20.13 -5.15
CA VAL A 61 13.74 -20.13 -6.17
C VAL A 61 13.29 -20.86 -7.44
N ALA A 62 12.67 -22.04 -7.30
CA ALA A 62 12.12 -22.77 -8.44
C ALA A 62 11.00 -21.98 -9.15
N GLY A 63 10.10 -21.36 -8.39
CA GLY A 63 9.05 -20.49 -8.93
C GLY A 63 9.62 -19.25 -9.64
N ALA A 64 10.67 -18.64 -9.10
CA ALA A 64 11.33 -17.49 -9.72
C ALA A 64 12.07 -17.86 -11.01
N VAL A 65 12.62 -19.07 -11.12
CA VAL A 65 13.23 -19.59 -12.35
C VAL A 65 12.17 -19.97 -13.39
N VAL A 66 11.06 -20.59 -12.98
CA VAL A 66 9.97 -21.00 -13.89
C VAL A 66 9.14 -19.82 -14.40
N LEU A 67 9.01 -18.76 -13.60
CA LEU A 67 8.29 -17.52 -13.95
C LEU A 67 9.26 -16.39 -14.36
N TRP A 68 10.52 -16.69 -14.68
CA TRP A 68 11.50 -15.65 -15.02
C TRP A 68 11.13 -15.00 -16.36
N PRO A 69 11.03 -13.65 -16.43
CA PRO A 69 10.68 -12.96 -17.66
C PRO A 69 11.74 -13.14 -18.75
N SER A 70 11.28 -13.34 -19.97
CA SER A 70 12.09 -13.39 -21.18
C SER A 70 12.44 -12.00 -21.74
N TYR A 71 11.77 -10.94 -21.24
CA TYR A 71 11.86 -9.56 -21.69
C TYR A 71 11.53 -9.40 -23.18
N THR A 72 10.44 -10.02 -23.63
CA THR A 72 9.95 -9.87 -25.00
C THR A 72 9.32 -8.49 -25.22
N ASP A 73 9.57 -7.88 -26.39
CA ASP A 73 8.98 -6.59 -26.76
C ASP A 73 7.45 -6.68 -26.89
N HIS A 74 6.73 -5.98 -26.03
CA HIS A 74 5.28 -5.85 -26.13
C HIS A 74 4.89 -4.70 -27.07
N PRO A 75 3.94 -4.91 -28.00
CA PRO A 75 3.55 -3.88 -28.95
C PRO A 75 2.88 -2.71 -28.23
N ILE A 76 3.47 -1.52 -28.35
CA ILE A 76 3.00 -0.32 -27.66
C ILE A 76 1.52 -0.05 -28.00
N PRO A 77 0.62 0.05 -27.02
CA PRO A 77 -0.82 0.29 -27.26
C PRO A 77 -1.09 1.57 -28.06
N THR A 78 -2.11 1.58 -28.92
CA THR A 78 -2.29 2.57 -30.00
C THR A 78 -2.44 4.03 -29.56
N GLN A 79 -2.81 4.30 -28.31
CA GLN A 79 -2.90 5.64 -27.71
C GLN A 79 -1.67 6.02 -26.86
N PHE A 80 -0.80 5.06 -26.53
CA PHE A 80 0.58 5.32 -26.11
C PHE A 80 1.57 5.27 -27.29
N ARG A 81 1.03 5.10 -28.50
CA ARG A 81 1.76 5.05 -29.76
C ARG A 81 1.74 6.43 -30.42
N ALA A 82 2.90 6.93 -30.80
CA ALA A 82 2.99 8.07 -31.71
C ALA A 82 2.55 7.64 -33.13
N ALA A 83 2.24 8.59 -34.00
CA ALA A 83 1.66 8.31 -35.33
C ALA A 83 2.61 7.53 -36.28
N ASP A 84 3.90 7.42 -35.94
CA ASP A 84 4.92 6.64 -36.62
C ASP A 84 4.97 5.16 -36.21
N GLY A 85 4.34 4.80 -35.08
CA GLY A 85 4.39 3.47 -34.48
C GLY A 85 5.23 3.36 -33.20
N GLY A 86 6.01 4.40 -32.85
CA GLY A 86 6.85 4.44 -31.64
C GLY A 86 6.06 4.76 -30.37
N SER A 87 6.74 4.89 -29.23
CA SER A 87 6.13 5.38 -27.97
C SER A 87 5.84 6.87 -28.01
N ILE A 88 4.98 7.39 -27.12
CA ILE A 88 4.89 8.83 -26.87
C ILE A 88 6.29 9.36 -26.50
N VAL A 89 6.92 10.05 -27.44
CA VAL A 89 8.15 10.80 -27.19
C VAL A 89 7.77 12.06 -26.43
N THR A 90 8.47 12.33 -25.33
CA THR A 90 8.38 13.63 -24.63
C THR A 90 9.72 14.32 -24.67
N VAL A 91 9.72 15.64 -24.88
CA VAL A 91 10.93 16.47 -24.80
C VAL A 91 10.82 17.49 -23.69
N ASP A 92 11.96 17.95 -23.20
CA ASP A 92 12.03 18.90 -22.11
C ASP A 92 11.87 20.32 -22.63
N ALA A 93 11.08 21.14 -21.95
CA ALA A 93 10.88 22.53 -22.32
C ALA A 93 10.76 23.45 -21.09
N GLU A 94 10.79 24.76 -21.33
CA GLU A 94 10.74 25.81 -20.30
C GLU A 94 9.77 26.91 -20.73
N ILE A 95 8.90 27.36 -19.84
CA ILE A 95 7.99 28.49 -20.12
C ILE A 95 8.84 29.77 -20.21
N PHE A 96 8.97 30.33 -21.42
CA PHE A 96 9.82 31.48 -21.70
C PHE A 96 9.05 32.79 -21.52
N GLU A 97 7.85 32.89 -22.08
CA GLU A 97 6.96 34.04 -21.95
C GLU A 97 5.50 33.56 -21.78
N GLN A 98 4.65 34.39 -21.17
CA GLN A 98 3.26 34.06 -20.89
C GLN A 98 2.39 35.32 -20.99
N GLN A 99 1.28 35.23 -21.71
CA GLN A 99 0.36 36.34 -21.94
C GLN A 99 -1.09 35.84 -22.05
N ARG A 100 -2.09 36.69 -21.76
CA ARG A 100 -3.49 36.38 -22.07
C ARG A 100 -3.84 36.79 -23.49
N ALA A 101 -4.54 35.94 -24.21
CA ALA A 101 -4.93 36.15 -25.61
C ALA A 101 -6.17 35.29 -25.94
N ASN A 102 -6.66 35.38 -27.18
CA ASN A 102 -7.76 34.53 -27.64
C ASN A 102 -7.31 33.07 -27.74
N CYS A 103 -8.21 32.13 -27.43
CA CYS A 103 -7.98 30.70 -27.63
C CYS A 103 -7.99 30.32 -29.12
N LEU A 104 -7.44 29.15 -29.45
CA LEU A 104 -7.40 28.57 -30.81
C LEU A 104 -6.44 29.30 -31.76
N ASN A 105 -5.31 29.80 -31.25
CA ASN A 105 -4.26 30.37 -32.11
C ASN A 105 -3.71 29.28 -33.05
N PRO A 106 -3.65 29.50 -34.38
CA PRO A 106 -3.21 28.48 -35.35
C PRO A 106 -1.77 28.01 -35.14
N LEU A 107 -0.92 28.79 -34.46
CA LEU A 107 0.46 28.44 -34.14
C LEU A 107 0.58 27.55 -32.89
N SER A 108 -0.54 27.25 -32.21
CA SER A 108 -0.63 26.38 -31.04
C SER A 108 -0.02 24.99 -31.30
N GLY A 109 1.01 24.65 -30.54
CA GLY A 109 1.81 23.43 -30.67
C GLY A 109 2.78 23.38 -31.86
N THR A 110 2.82 24.40 -32.74
CA THR A 110 3.73 24.39 -33.90
C THR A 110 5.14 24.84 -33.51
N VAL A 111 6.16 24.32 -34.22
CA VAL A 111 7.55 24.78 -34.04
C VAL A 111 7.70 26.20 -34.58
N GLN A 112 8.29 27.07 -33.78
CA GLN A 112 8.56 28.47 -34.12
C GLN A 112 10.05 28.80 -34.00
N ASP A 113 10.53 29.58 -34.96
CA ASP A 113 11.95 29.90 -35.13
C ASP A 113 12.47 30.92 -34.13
N THR A 114 11.61 31.84 -33.69
CA THR A 114 11.87 32.92 -32.74
C THR A 114 10.87 32.87 -31.56
N ALA A 115 11.11 33.70 -30.54
CA ALA A 115 10.15 33.92 -29.46
C ALA A 115 9.05 34.92 -29.85
N ASP A 116 9.25 35.71 -30.92
CA ASP A 116 8.38 36.83 -31.33
C ASP A 116 7.10 36.37 -32.03
N ILE A 117 6.36 35.47 -31.38
CA ILE A 117 5.08 34.94 -31.86
C ILE A 117 4.02 36.03 -31.69
N ALA A 118 3.38 36.46 -32.78
CA ALA A 118 2.30 37.45 -32.72
C ALA A 118 1.07 36.90 -31.98
N LEU A 119 0.77 37.45 -30.80
CA LEU A 119 -0.37 37.05 -29.97
C LEU A 119 -1.52 38.05 -30.11
N GLU A 120 -2.63 37.63 -30.72
CA GLU A 120 -3.80 38.51 -30.91
C GLU A 120 -4.54 38.79 -29.59
N ASN A 121 -4.92 40.06 -29.40
CA ASN A 121 -5.71 40.52 -28.24
C ASN A 121 -5.02 40.32 -26.87
N ALA A 122 -3.71 40.58 -26.86
CA ALA A 122 -2.85 40.70 -25.69
C ALA A 122 -3.51 41.37 -24.46
N GLY A 123 -3.62 40.63 -23.36
CA GLY A 123 -3.99 41.12 -22.03
C GLY A 123 -5.41 40.77 -21.56
N ALA A 124 -6.37 40.58 -22.47
CA ALA A 124 -7.81 40.47 -22.13
C ALA A 124 -8.49 39.16 -22.54
N GLY A 125 -7.88 38.35 -23.41
CA GLY A 125 -8.50 37.14 -23.94
C GLY A 125 -8.66 35.97 -22.93
N PRO A 126 -9.53 34.99 -23.24
CA PRO A 126 -9.91 33.90 -22.33
C PRO A 126 -8.90 32.74 -22.22
N CYS A 127 -7.80 32.74 -22.98
CA CYS A 127 -6.71 31.77 -22.83
C CYS A 127 -5.44 32.43 -22.30
N ILE A 128 -4.68 31.68 -21.49
CA ILE A 128 -3.28 31.97 -21.19
C ILE A 128 -2.44 31.26 -22.25
N GLN A 129 -1.76 32.03 -23.08
CA GLN A 129 -0.83 31.53 -24.08
C GLN A 129 0.59 31.58 -23.52
N ASN A 130 1.33 30.49 -23.69
CA ASN A 130 2.65 30.28 -23.13
C ASN A 130 3.60 30.07 -24.31
N ILE A 131 4.60 30.95 -24.46
CA ILE A 131 5.69 30.76 -25.41
C ILE A 131 6.70 29.87 -24.70
N VAL A 132 6.92 28.68 -25.25
CA VAL A 132 7.64 27.58 -24.59
C VAL A 132 8.89 27.25 -25.38
N LYS A 133 10.05 27.37 -24.73
CA LYS A 133 11.34 27.08 -25.34
C LYS A 133 11.69 25.60 -25.20
N LEU A 134 11.95 24.93 -26.31
CA LEU A 134 12.34 23.52 -26.33
C LEU A 134 13.81 23.39 -25.92
N THR A 135 14.10 22.57 -24.90
CA THR A 135 15.44 22.43 -24.29
C THR A 135 16.13 21.11 -24.58
N SER A 136 15.39 20.10 -25.06
CA SER A 136 15.90 18.83 -25.61
C SER A 136 15.09 18.38 -26.84
N GLY A 137 15.50 17.27 -27.46
CA GLY A 137 14.91 16.75 -28.70
C GLY A 137 15.37 17.45 -29.98
N GLN A 138 14.77 17.06 -31.12
CA GLN A 138 15.12 17.51 -32.47
C GLN A 138 15.10 19.04 -32.64
N HIS A 139 14.09 19.70 -32.06
CA HIS A 139 13.87 21.14 -32.17
C HIS A 139 14.44 21.93 -30.98
N LYS A 140 15.47 21.42 -30.31
CA LYS A 140 16.15 22.10 -29.19
C LYS A 140 16.60 23.52 -29.60
N GLY A 141 16.23 24.50 -28.80
CA GLY A 141 16.51 25.92 -29.02
C GLY A 141 15.38 26.68 -29.74
N ARG A 142 14.47 25.97 -30.41
CA ARG A 142 13.23 26.52 -30.99
C ARG A 142 12.16 26.76 -29.92
N PHE A 143 11.08 27.40 -30.33
CA PHE A 143 9.92 27.69 -29.50
C PHE A 143 8.69 26.91 -29.99
N THR A 144 7.65 26.86 -29.15
CA THR A 144 6.29 26.41 -29.49
C THR A 144 5.31 27.19 -28.63
N LEU A 145 4.08 27.39 -29.10
CA LEU A 145 3.01 28.00 -28.30
C LEU A 145 2.21 26.90 -27.58
N LEU A 146 1.91 27.06 -26.29
CA LEU A 146 0.96 26.21 -25.56
C LEU A 146 -0.18 27.05 -24.99
N GLU A 147 -1.42 26.65 -25.24
CA GLU A 147 -2.62 27.35 -24.78
C GLU A 147 -3.24 26.67 -23.56
N VAL A 148 -3.59 27.46 -22.55
CA VAL A 148 -4.26 27.03 -21.32
C VAL A 148 -5.56 27.83 -21.18
N PRO A 149 -6.74 27.22 -21.38
CA PRO A 149 -8.01 27.92 -21.27
C PRO A 149 -8.35 28.22 -19.80
N THR A 150 -8.81 29.46 -19.56
CA THR A 150 -9.25 29.91 -18.24
C THR A 150 -10.75 29.72 -18.05
N ASN A 151 -11.25 29.87 -16.83
CA ASN A 151 -12.70 29.77 -16.57
C ASN A 151 -13.51 30.83 -17.34
N ARG A 152 -12.88 31.96 -17.71
CA ARG A 152 -13.42 32.98 -18.65
C ARG A 152 -13.78 32.42 -20.04
N ALA A 153 -13.19 31.31 -20.49
CA ALA A 153 -13.54 30.68 -21.76
C ALA A 153 -14.88 29.91 -21.72
N GLN A 154 -15.37 29.56 -20.53
CA GLN A 154 -16.65 28.86 -20.33
C GLN A 154 -17.75 29.75 -19.71
N SER A 155 -17.39 30.88 -19.11
CA SER A 155 -18.35 31.77 -18.46
C SER A 155 -19.42 32.29 -19.44
N GLY A 156 -20.68 31.88 -19.23
CA GLY A 156 -21.83 32.24 -20.07
C GLY A 156 -22.22 31.21 -21.13
N GLN A 157 -21.52 30.08 -21.26
CA GLN A 157 -21.82 29.04 -22.26
C GLN A 157 -22.69 27.91 -21.69
N GLY A 158 -23.93 28.22 -21.30
CA GLY A 158 -24.95 27.22 -20.98
C GLY A 158 -26.09 27.73 -20.10
N PRO A 159 -27.31 27.15 -20.20
CA PRO A 159 -28.47 27.58 -19.43
C PRO A 159 -28.27 27.42 -17.91
N ASP A 160 -27.52 26.39 -17.50
CA ASP A 160 -27.21 26.08 -16.10
C ASP A 160 -25.83 26.60 -15.64
N SER A 161 -25.15 27.42 -16.46
CA SER A 161 -23.80 27.91 -16.15
C SER A 161 -23.82 28.90 -14.98
N LYS A 162 -23.51 28.41 -13.77
CA LYS A 162 -23.35 29.26 -12.58
C LYS A 162 -22.28 30.32 -12.85
N ALA A 163 -22.55 31.55 -12.42
CA ALA A 163 -21.59 32.63 -12.51
C ALA A 163 -20.30 32.26 -11.77
N VAL A 164 -19.20 32.16 -12.52
CA VAL A 164 -17.86 31.93 -11.96
C VAL A 164 -17.45 33.18 -11.19
N ASP A 165 -16.92 32.97 -9.98
CA ASP A 165 -16.42 34.07 -9.14
C ASP A 165 -15.31 34.86 -9.86
N LYS A 166 -15.24 36.17 -9.62
CA LYS A 166 -14.32 37.07 -10.35
C LYS A 166 -12.86 36.66 -10.13
N ASP A 167 -12.53 36.22 -8.93
CA ASP A 167 -11.21 35.73 -8.53
C ASP A 167 -10.89 34.34 -9.09
N MET A 168 -11.84 33.69 -9.77
CA MET A 168 -11.68 32.41 -10.48
C MET A 168 -11.66 32.55 -12.01
N LEU A 169 -12.22 33.63 -12.58
CA LEU A 169 -12.33 33.83 -14.03
C LEU A 169 -10.99 33.66 -14.77
N ASP A 170 -9.93 34.28 -14.25
CA ASP A 170 -8.60 34.32 -14.88
C ASP A 170 -7.72 33.11 -14.54
N LYS A 171 -8.21 32.16 -13.74
CA LYS A 171 -7.49 30.92 -13.42
C LYS A 171 -7.75 29.86 -14.51
N PRO A 172 -6.81 28.92 -14.73
CA PRO A 172 -7.05 27.74 -15.57
C PRO A 172 -8.31 26.97 -15.19
N GLN A 173 -8.91 26.30 -16.17
CA GLN A 173 -10.06 25.42 -15.95
C GLN A 173 -9.69 24.17 -15.13
N PRO A 174 -10.67 23.51 -14.48
CA PRO A 174 -10.45 22.18 -13.89
C PRO A 174 -9.81 21.22 -14.89
N GLY A 175 -8.74 20.54 -14.49
CA GLY A 175 -7.96 19.63 -15.34
C GLY A 175 -6.88 20.29 -16.21
N GLN A 176 -6.81 21.63 -16.27
CA GLN A 176 -5.75 22.35 -16.98
C GLN A 176 -4.54 22.63 -16.06
N PRO A 177 -3.30 22.72 -16.60
CA PRO A 177 -2.12 23.03 -15.81
C PRO A 177 -2.03 24.52 -15.47
N THR A 178 -1.68 24.85 -14.23
CA THR A 178 -1.26 26.22 -13.86
C THR A 178 0.24 26.35 -14.13
N LEU A 179 0.57 27.01 -15.24
CA LEU A 179 1.94 27.27 -15.69
C LEU A 179 2.40 28.68 -15.28
N HIS A 180 3.69 28.84 -15.02
CA HIS A 180 4.33 30.13 -14.70
C HIS A 180 5.62 30.31 -15.50
N LEU A 181 6.10 31.55 -15.61
CA LEU A 181 7.39 31.87 -16.23
C LEU A 181 8.53 31.10 -15.56
N GLY A 182 9.39 30.47 -16.36
CA GLY A 182 10.50 29.63 -15.88
C GLY A 182 10.10 28.20 -15.44
N ASP A 183 8.82 27.82 -15.50
CA ASP A 183 8.41 26.44 -15.19
C ASP A 183 9.06 25.46 -16.18
N LYS A 184 9.71 24.43 -15.64
CA LYS A 184 10.34 23.37 -16.42
C LYS A 184 9.33 22.26 -16.62
N ILE A 185 8.97 22.02 -17.88
CA ILE A 185 7.93 21.09 -18.28
C ILE A 185 8.46 20.02 -19.24
N ARG A 186 7.63 19.01 -19.47
CA ARG A 186 7.73 18.04 -20.57
C ARG A 186 6.56 18.31 -21.51
N VAL A 187 6.86 18.32 -22.80
CA VAL A 187 5.85 18.39 -23.87
C VAL A 187 5.85 17.08 -24.66
N ALA A 188 4.67 16.59 -25.02
CA ALA A 188 4.52 15.43 -25.87
C ALA A 188 4.78 15.80 -27.33
N VAL A 189 5.35 14.88 -28.09
CA VAL A 189 5.60 15.00 -29.52
C VAL A 189 4.52 14.21 -30.26
N THR A 190 3.64 14.92 -30.96
CA THR A 190 2.55 14.32 -31.76
C THR A 190 2.82 14.61 -33.23
N PRO A 191 3.26 13.62 -34.04
CA PRO A 191 3.31 13.77 -35.49
C PRO A 191 1.88 13.83 -36.05
N THR A 192 1.63 14.72 -36.99
CA THR A 192 0.32 14.88 -37.65
C THR A 192 0.30 14.25 -39.06
N PRO A 193 -0.88 13.98 -39.65
CA PRO A 193 -0.98 13.22 -40.91
C PRO A 193 -0.36 13.88 -42.15
N ASP A 194 -0.04 15.17 -42.06
CA ASP A 194 0.70 15.97 -43.03
C ASP A 194 2.23 15.78 -42.95
N GLY A 195 2.71 15.05 -41.93
CA GLY A 195 4.14 14.87 -41.63
C GLY A 195 4.75 16.00 -40.80
N SER A 196 3.97 17.00 -40.37
CA SER A 196 4.47 18.00 -39.41
C SER A 196 4.40 17.45 -37.97
N ILE A 197 4.95 18.21 -37.01
CA ILE A 197 5.03 17.81 -35.60
C ILE A 197 4.38 18.90 -34.75
N ARG A 198 3.45 18.47 -33.89
CA ARG A 198 2.83 19.34 -32.88
C ARG A 198 3.26 18.95 -31.47
N TYR A 199 3.45 19.97 -30.64
CA TYR A 199 3.78 19.87 -29.23
C TYR A 199 2.56 20.20 -28.36
N SER A 200 2.34 19.42 -27.31
CA SER A 200 1.31 19.69 -26.30
C SER A 200 1.91 19.57 -24.90
N PHE A 201 1.31 20.24 -23.90
CA PHE A 201 1.69 20.02 -22.50
C PHE A 201 1.49 18.54 -22.13
N PHE A 202 2.50 17.95 -21.48
CA PHE A 202 2.41 16.57 -20.97
C PHE A 202 2.51 16.53 -19.45
N ASP A 203 3.56 17.11 -18.86
CA ASP A 203 3.78 17.08 -17.41
C ASP A 203 4.85 18.10 -16.95
N PHE A 204 5.05 18.27 -15.64
CA PHE A 204 6.16 19.04 -15.06
C PHE A 204 7.47 18.22 -14.92
N ARG A 205 8.63 18.88 -14.94
CA ARG A 205 9.96 18.27 -14.74
C ARG A 205 10.30 18.09 -13.26
N ARG A 206 9.66 17.12 -12.59
CA ARG A 206 9.81 16.90 -11.13
C ARG A 206 11.12 16.24 -10.68
N GLY A 207 12.03 15.86 -11.60
CA GLY A 207 13.22 15.06 -11.31
C GLY A 207 14.07 15.56 -10.13
N THR A 208 14.52 16.82 -10.15
CA THR A 208 15.34 17.38 -9.05
C THR A 208 14.58 17.45 -7.72
N PRO A 209 13.34 17.99 -7.63
CA PRO A 209 12.52 17.90 -6.43
C PRO A 209 12.33 16.46 -5.89
N THR A 210 12.06 15.48 -6.77
CA THR A 210 11.89 14.08 -6.37
C THR A 210 13.16 13.48 -5.78
N ILE A 211 14.33 13.80 -6.35
CA ILE A 211 15.63 13.36 -5.80
C ILE A 211 15.90 14.00 -4.44
N ILE A 212 15.59 15.29 -4.26
CA ILE A 212 15.73 15.98 -2.97
C ILE A 212 14.85 15.32 -1.90
N TRP A 213 13.58 15.02 -2.21
CA TRP A 213 12.68 14.34 -1.28
C TRP A 213 13.12 12.90 -0.97
N ALA A 214 13.63 12.16 -1.95
CA ALA A 214 14.17 10.82 -1.73
C ALA A 214 15.41 10.84 -0.81
N ILE A 215 16.33 11.78 -1.01
CA ILE A 215 17.49 11.98 -0.13
C ILE A 215 17.05 12.37 1.28
N ALA A 216 16.10 13.29 1.43
CA ALA A 216 15.58 13.69 2.74
C ALA A 216 14.92 12.52 3.49
N PHE A 217 14.12 11.69 2.80
CA PHE A 217 13.50 10.48 3.34
C PHE A 217 14.53 9.45 3.81
N PHE A 218 15.53 9.13 2.98
CA PHE A 218 16.60 8.20 3.36
C PHE A 218 17.49 8.75 4.47
N ALA A 219 17.80 10.06 4.48
CA ALA A 219 18.55 10.71 5.55
C ALA A 219 17.81 10.62 6.89
N ALA A 220 16.48 10.84 6.91
CA ALA A 220 15.67 10.69 8.12
C ALA A 220 15.69 9.25 8.65
N ILE A 221 15.56 8.25 7.78
CA ILE A 221 15.64 6.83 8.15
C ILE A 221 17.03 6.48 8.73
N VAL A 222 18.12 6.91 8.10
CA VAL A 222 19.48 6.64 8.59
C VAL A 222 19.77 7.40 9.89
N LEU A 223 19.26 8.62 10.05
CA LEU A 223 19.43 9.39 11.29
C LEU A 223 18.71 8.75 12.49
N VAL A 224 17.49 8.25 12.30
CA VAL A 224 16.68 7.66 13.38
C VAL A 224 17.03 6.19 13.64
N ALA A 225 17.27 5.39 12.60
CA ALA A 225 17.50 3.94 12.72
C ALA A 225 18.95 3.51 12.51
N SER A 226 19.88 4.44 12.28
CA SER A 226 21.33 4.18 12.11
C SER A 226 21.66 3.09 11.07
N TRP A 227 22.56 2.16 11.40
CA TRP A 227 22.95 1.05 10.54
C TRP A 227 21.78 0.10 10.21
N ARG A 228 20.77 -0.02 11.09
CA ARG A 228 19.53 -0.77 10.78
C ARG A 228 18.70 -0.05 9.72
N GLY A 229 18.67 1.29 9.77
CA GLY A 229 18.06 2.14 8.76
C GLY A 229 18.65 1.91 7.37
N LEU A 230 19.99 1.93 7.25
CA LEU A 230 20.67 1.65 5.98
C LEU A 230 20.33 0.27 5.40
N ARG A 231 20.28 -0.77 6.25
CA ARG A 231 19.92 -2.14 5.83
C ARG A 231 18.45 -2.24 5.40
N SER A 232 17.56 -1.52 6.06
CA SER A 232 16.15 -1.39 5.64
C SER A 232 16.02 -0.74 4.27
N ILE A 233 16.78 0.33 3.99
CA ILE A 233 16.81 0.99 2.67
C ILE A 233 17.30 0.03 1.58
N LEU A 234 18.35 -0.76 1.83
CA LEU A 234 18.81 -1.78 0.88
C LEU A 234 17.74 -2.86 0.64
N GLY A 235 16.98 -3.24 1.67
CA GLY A 235 15.82 -4.12 1.54
C GLY A 235 14.69 -3.51 0.69
N LEU A 236 14.39 -2.22 0.87
CA LEU A 236 13.41 -1.50 0.07
C LEU A 236 13.82 -1.40 -1.40
N VAL A 237 15.10 -1.13 -1.69
CA VAL A 237 15.65 -1.14 -3.05
C VAL A 237 15.55 -2.53 -3.68
N PHE A 238 15.86 -3.60 -2.92
CA PHE A 238 15.66 -4.97 -3.39
C PHE A 238 14.18 -5.27 -3.69
N ALA A 239 13.26 -4.83 -2.84
CA ALA A 239 11.82 -5.01 -3.06
C ALA A 239 11.35 -4.33 -4.36
N PHE A 240 11.74 -3.07 -4.59
CA PHE A 240 11.46 -2.38 -5.85
C PHE A 240 12.13 -3.04 -7.06
N ALA A 241 13.33 -3.62 -6.91
CA ALA A 241 13.97 -4.38 -7.99
C ALA A 241 13.19 -5.66 -8.35
N VAL A 242 12.70 -6.43 -7.37
CA VAL A 242 11.83 -7.60 -7.63
C VAL A 242 10.50 -7.18 -8.25
N LEU A 243 9.94 -6.03 -7.88
CA LEU A 243 8.73 -5.50 -8.52
C LEU A 243 8.98 -5.07 -9.99
N GLY A 244 10.04 -4.31 -10.24
CA GLY A 244 10.35 -3.72 -11.55
C GLY A 244 10.95 -4.68 -12.57
N PHE A 245 11.84 -5.59 -12.16
CA PHE A 245 12.56 -6.49 -13.08
C PHE A 245 11.98 -7.90 -13.17
N PHE A 246 11.23 -8.37 -12.16
CA PHE A 246 10.64 -9.71 -12.17
C PHE A 246 9.10 -9.65 -12.25
N THR A 247 8.46 -8.95 -11.30
CA THR A 247 7.00 -9.00 -11.13
C THR A 247 6.25 -8.39 -12.30
N LEU A 248 6.58 -7.16 -12.69
CA LEU A 248 5.91 -6.45 -13.77
C LEU A 248 6.17 -7.11 -15.15
N PRO A 249 7.43 -7.42 -15.55
CA PRO A 249 7.68 -8.07 -16.84
C PRO A 249 7.01 -9.45 -16.96
N ALA A 250 7.08 -10.30 -15.93
CA ALA A 250 6.45 -11.63 -15.98
C ALA A 250 4.92 -11.56 -16.16
N ILE A 251 4.26 -10.55 -15.56
CA ILE A 251 2.82 -10.30 -15.73
C ILE A 251 2.49 -9.80 -17.14
N LEU A 252 3.31 -8.91 -17.71
CA LEU A 252 3.13 -8.40 -19.08
C LEU A 252 3.30 -9.50 -20.14
N GLU A 253 4.21 -10.45 -19.89
CA GLU A 253 4.42 -11.67 -20.66
C GLU A 253 3.29 -12.71 -20.49
N GLY A 254 2.26 -12.42 -19.68
CA GLY A 254 1.08 -13.26 -19.51
C GLY A 254 1.22 -14.39 -18.47
N SER A 255 2.27 -14.36 -17.64
CA SER A 255 2.35 -15.28 -16.49
C SER A 255 1.22 -15.02 -15.50
N SER A 256 0.75 -16.08 -14.83
CA SER A 256 -0.32 -15.99 -13.81
C SER A 256 0.03 -14.93 -12.75
N PRO A 257 -0.70 -13.79 -12.67
CA PRO A 257 -0.31 -12.70 -11.77
C PRO A 257 -0.33 -13.11 -10.30
N VAL A 258 -1.18 -14.08 -9.95
CA VAL A 258 -1.27 -14.67 -8.60
C VAL A 258 -0.01 -15.45 -8.26
N ALA A 259 0.49 -16.28 -9.18
CA ALA A 259 1.69 -17.07 -8.97
C ALA A 259 2.94 -16.18 -8.87
N VAL A 260 3.05 -15.20 -9.78
CA VAL A 260 4.10 -14.18 -9.74
C VAL A 260 4.04 -13.40 -8.42
N ALA A 261 2.87 -12.90 -8.00
CA ALA A 261 2.72 -12.15 -6.76
C ALA A 261 3.12 -12.95 -5.52
N VAL A 262 2.78 -14.24 -5.43
CA VAL A 262 3.20 -15.11 -4.32
C VAL A 262 4.71 -15.32 -4.31
N VAL A 263 5.32 -15.62 -5.48
CA VAL A 263 6.77 -15.83 -5.61
C VAL A 263 7.54 -14.54 -5.28
N SER A 264 7.15 -13.41 -5.88
CA SER A 264 7.73 -12.09 -5.59
C SER A 264 7.63 -11.74 -4.12
N SER A 265 6.44 -11.86 -3.53
CA SER A 265 6.20 -11.52 -2.13
C SER A 265 7.04 -12.37 -1.20
N ALA A 266 7.13 -13.67 -1.44
CA ALA A 266 7.96 -14.56 -0.65
C ALA A 266 9.47 -14.28 -0.84
N ALA A 267 9.94 -14.04 -2.07
CA ALA A 267 11.33 -13.69 -2.35
C ALA A 267 11.76 -12.38 -1.67
N ILE A 268 10.89 -11.36 -1.70
CA ILE A 268 11.05 -10.09 -0.97
C ILE A 268 11.15 -10.37 0.53
N LEU A 269 10.23 -11.16 1.11
CA LEU A 269 10.25 -11.48 2.53
C LEU A 269 11.53 -12.23 2.95
N PHE A 270 11.99 -13.22 2.18
CA PHE A 270 13.23 -13.96 2.49
C PHE A 270 14.45 -13.02 2.56
N VAL A 271 14.61 -12.10 1.60
CA VAL A 271 15.78 -11.21 1.57
C VAL A 271 15.65 -10.06 2.56
N VAL A 272 14.52 -9.36 2.58
CA VAL A 272 14.34 -8.12 3.37
C VAL A 272 14.42 -8.39 4.87
N LEU A 273 13.77 -9.45 5.38
CA LEU A 273 13.73 -9.72 6.83
C LEU A 273 15.11 -10.09 7.37
N TYR A 274 15.85 -10.98 6.68
CA TYR A 274 17.21 -11.33 7.10
C TYR A 274 18.23 -10.21 6.86
N LEU A 275 18.03 -9.36 5.85
CA LEU A 275 18.90 -8.19 5.63
C LEU A 275 18.73 -7.13 6.72
N ALA A 276 17.49 -6.78 7.07
CA ALA A 276 17.17 -5.75 8.05
C ALA A 276 17.37 -6.21 9.51
N HIS A 277 16.95 -7.42 9.86
CA HIS A 277 16.94 -7.91 11.25
C HIS A 277 18.03 -8.95 11.56
N GLY A 278 18.77 -9.42 10.55
CA GLY A 278 19.82 -10.43 10.70
C GLY A 278 19.28 -11.85 10.79
N VAL A 279 20.16 -12.85 10.64
CA VAL A 279 19.79 -14.27 10.74
C VAL A 279 19.68 -14.68 12.21
N SER A 280 18.47 -15.00 12.66
CA SER A 280 18.18 -15.48 14.02
C SER A 280 16.89 -16.31 14.03
N MET A 281 16.69 -17.16 15.04
CA MET A 281 15.43 -17.91 15.18
C MET A 281 14.20 -17.01 15.37
N ARG A 282 14.38 -15.79 15.91
CA ARG A 282 13.35 -14.74 15.98
C ARG A 282 12.97 -14.24 14.58
N THR A 283 13.97 -13.96 13.73
CA THR A 283 13.73 -13.55 12.34
C THR A 283 13.10 -14.68 11.53
N SER A 284 13.53 -15.92 11.73
CA SER A 284 12.95 -17.10 11.10
C SER A 284 11.51 -17.36 11.55
N SER A 285 11.19 -17.17 12.84
CA SER A 285 9.81 -17.32 13.34
C SER A 285 8.88 -16.24 12.79
N ALA A 286 9.37 -15.00 12.69
CA ALA A 286 8.67 -13.91 12.01
C ALA A 286 8.40 -14.29 10.55
N LEU A 287 9.44 -14.60 9.78
CA LEU A 287 9.36 -14.94 8.35
C LEU A 287 8.38 -16.09 8.07
N LEU A 288 8.41 -17.19 8.84
CA LEU A 288 7.44 -18.27 8.68
C LEU A 288 6.01 -17.80 9.00
N GLY A 289 5.85 -16.99 10.05
CA GLY A 289 4.60 -16.30 10.36
C GLY A 289 4.11 -15.43 9.21
N THR A 290 4.98 -14.62 8.58
CA THR A 290 4.62 -13.77 7.45
C THR A 290 4.22 -14.58 6.23
N LEU A 291 4.98 -15.63 5.88
CA LEU A 291 4.70 -16.48 4.72
C LEU A 291 3.37 -17.23 4.84
N VAL A 292 3.06 -17.78 6.02
CA VAL A 292 1.77 -18.45 6.26
C VAL A 292 0.63 -17.43 6.35
N SER A 293 0.85 -16.25 6.94
CA SER A 293 -0.14 -15.16 6.95
C SER A 293 -0.44 -14.63 5.54
N LEU A 294 0.58 -14.56 4.67
CA LEU A 294 0.46 -14.16 3.27
C LEU A 294 -0.32 -15.20 2.45
N PHE A 295 -0.10 -16.50 2.71
CA PHE A 295 -0.90 -17.58 2.12
C PHE A 295 -2.38 -17.46 2.54
N VAL A 296 -2.64 -17.22 3.83
CA VAL A 296 -4.00 -16.96 4.34
C VAL A 296 -4.60 -15.69 3.72
N ALA A 297 -3.82 -14.61 3.57
CA ALA A 297 -4.26 -13.39 2.90
C ALA A 297 -4.61 -13.64 1.42
N GLY A 298 -3.84 -14.45 0.70
CA GLY A 298 -4.15 -14.85 -0.68
C GLY A 298 -5.42 -15.69 -0.79
N ALA A 299 -5.63 -16.64 0.12
CA ALA A 299 -6.86 -17.43 0.19
C ALA A 299 -8.09 -16.57 0.52
N LEU A 300 -7.98 -15.66 1.49
CA LEU A 300 -9.02 -14.68 1.83
C LEU A 300 -9.27 -13.69 0.69
N SER A 301 -8.26 -13.30 -0.08
CA SER A 301 -8.38 -12.43 -1.25
C SER A 301 -9.17 -13.13 -2.36
N ALA A 302 -8.86 -14.39 -2.66
CA ALA A 302 -9.61 -15.18 -3.64
C ALA A 302 -11.07 -15.40 -3.19
N LEU A 303 -11.29 -15.64 -1.90
CA LEU A 303 -12.63 -15.75 -1.31
C LEU A 303 -13.41 -14.44 -1.41
N ALA A 304 -12.81 -13.29 -1.06
CA ALA A 304 -13.44 -11.98 -1.15
C ALA A 304 -13.78 -11.62 -2.60
N ILE A 305 -12.85 -11.79 -3.53
CA ILE A 305 -13.05 -11.49 -4.96
C ILE A 305 -14.20 -12.31 -5.55
N THR A 306 -14.28 -13.61 -5.23
CA THR A 306 -15.34 -14.49 -5.73
C THR A 306 -16.69 -14.28 -5.04
N THR A 307 -16.73 -14.07 -3.72
CA THR A 307 -18.00 -13.88 -2.98
C THR A 307 -18.60 -12.49 -3.15
N MET A 308 -17.77 -11.45 -3.22
CA MET A 308 -18.21 -10.07 -3.48
C MET A 308 -18.34 -9.74 -4.98
N ASN A 309 -18.04 -10.70 -5.87
CA ASN A 309 -18.04 -10.56 -7.33
C ASN A 309 -17.19 -9.37 -7.82
N LEU A 310 -16.00 -9.18 -7.23
CA LEU A 310 -15.10 -8.07 -7.57
C LEU A 310 -14.51 -8.29 -8.97
N THR A 311 -14.94 -7.48 -9.92
CA THR A 311 -14.43 -7.51 -11.30
C THR A 311 -13.13 -6.72 -11.42
N GLY A 312 -13.00 -5.61 -10.69
CA GLY A 312 -11.91 -4.64 -10.82
C GLY A 312 -12.01 -3.76 -12.08
N LEU A 313 -13.05 -3.95 -12.90
CA LEU A 313 -13.28 -3.24 -14.17
C LEU A 313 -13.78 -1.80 -13.98
N SER A 314 -14.05 -1.37 -12.75
CA SER A 314 -14.41 0.02 -12.46
C SER A 314 -13.22 0.98 -12.35
N GLY A 315 -11.99 0.48 -12.30
CA GLY A 315 -10.78 1.31 -12.23
C GLY A 315 -10.30 1.77 -13.61
N ASP A 316 -10.13 3.08 -13.82
CA ASP A 316 -9.73 3.67 -15.11
C ASP A 316 -8.43 3.06 -15.68
N GLN A 317 -7.45 2.81 -14.82
CA GLN A 317 -6.17 2.18 -15.18
C GLN A 317 -6.37 0.72 -15.60
N THR A 318 -7.29 0.01 -14.95
CA THR A 318 -7.63 -1.38 -15.25
C THR A 318 -8.37 -1.49 -16.59
N MET A 319 -9.33 -0.60 -16.85
CA MET A 319 -10.03 -0.51 -18.13
C MET A 319 -9.09 -0.14 -19.26
N SER A 320 -8.19 0.81 -19.02
CA SER A 320 -7.08 1.13 -19.92
C SER A 320 -6.28 -0.14 -20.25
N LEU A 321 -5.75 -0.86 -19.25
CA LEU A 321 -5.01 -2.09 -19.46
C LEU A 321 -5.81 -3.16 -20.22
N GLN A 322 -7.10 -3.33 -19.95
CA GLN A 322 -7.96 -4.31 -20.65
C GLN A 322 -8.20 -3.96 -22.12
N LEU A 323 -8.35 -2.67 -22.45
CA LEU A 323 -8.47 -2.18 -23.83
C LEU A 323 -7.16 -2.31 -24.62
N TYR A 324 -6.02 -2.34 -23.92
CA TYR A 324 -4.68 -2.22 -24.52
C TYR A 324 -3.93 -3.55 -24.59
N GLN A 325 -4.11 -4.41 -23.58
CA GLN A 325 -3.37 -5.64 -23.33
C GLN A 325 -4.34 -6.73 -22.81
N GLY A 326 -5.43 -6.97 -23.55
CA GLY A 326 -6.55 -7.83 -23.14
C GLY A 326 -6.26 -9.32 -22.91
N SER A 327 -4.99 -9.73 -22.93
CA SER A 327 -4.50 -11.03 -22.48
C SER A 327 -4.28 -11.13 -20.96
N ILE A 328 -4.17 -10.01 -20.25
CA ILE A 328 -3.91 -10.00 -18.80
C ILE A 328 -5.21 -10.27 -18.03
N SER A 329 -5.18 -11.25 -17.11
CA SER A 329 -6.33 -11.53 -16.24
C SER A 329 -6.52 -10.44 -15.20
N ILE A 330 -7.58 -9.62 -15.35
CA ILE A 330 -7.91 -8.54 -14.41
C ILE A 330 -8.18 -9.05 -13.00
N SER A 331 -9.00 -10.09 -12.82
CA SER A 331 -9.25 -10.69 -11.50
C SER A 331 -7.98 -11.31 -10.89
N GLY A 332 -7.08 -11.83 -11.73
CA GLY A 332 -5.75 -12.27 -11.32
C GLY A 332 -4.85 -11.12 -10.85
N LEU A 333 -4.87 -9.99 -11.56
CA LEU A 333 -4.13 -8.76 -11.21
C LEU A 333 -4.69 -8.11 -9.93
N LEU A 334 -6.00 -8.14 -9.73
CA LEU A 334 -6.67 -7.70 -8.51
C LEU A 334 -6.22 -8.54 -7.30
N LEU A 335 -6.23 -9.87 -7.45
CA LEU A 335 -5.74 -10.81 -6.44
C LEU A 335 -4.24 -10.62 -6.16
N ALA A 336 -3.42 -10.43 -7.19
CA ALA A 336 -2.01 -10.07 -7.07
C ALA A 336 -1.80 -8.77 -6.26
N GLY A 337 -2.59 -7.74 -6.55
CA GLY A 337 -2.57 -6.46 -5.83
C GLY A 337 -2.96 -6.57 -4.36
N PHE A 338 -3.93 -7.43 -4.02
CA PHE A 338 -4.28 -7.71 -2.62
C PHE A 338 -3.14 -8.41 -1.88
N ILE A 339 -2.51 -9.43 -2.50
CA ILE A 339 -1.37 -10.17 -1.93
C ILE A 339 -0.17 -9.25 -1.68
N ILE A 340 0.23 -8.46 -2.68
CA ILE A 340 1.38 -7.55 -2.58
C ILE A 340 1.07 -6.39 -1.61
N GLY A 341 -0.16 -5.86 -1.60
CA GLY A 341 -0.59 -4.84 -0.65
C GLY A 341 -0.57 -5.30 0.81
N ALA A 342 -0.82 -6.59 1.07
CA ALA A 342 -0.75 -7.16 2.41
C ALA A 342 0.69 -7.36 2.93
N LEU A 343 1.68 -7.57 2.05
CA LEU A 343 3.07 -7.89 2.44
C LEU A 343 3.68 -6.87 3.41
N GLY A 344 3.50 -5.58 3.14
CA GLY A 344 4.16 -4.51 3.90
C GLY A 344 3.73 -4.49 5.37
N VAL A 345 2.43 -4.55 5.62
CA VAL A 345 1.87 -4.52 6.98
C VAL A 345 1.99 -5.86 7.70
N LEU A 346 1.96 -6.99 6.97
CA LEU A 346 2.21 -8.31 7.57
C LEU A 346 3.64 -8.44 8.09
N ASN A 347 4.65 -7.96 7.35
CA ASN A 347 6.05 -7.99 7.80
C ASN A 347 6.23 -7.35 9.19
N ASP A 348 5.86 -6.08 9.32
CA ASP A 348 6.00 -5.28 10.55
C ASP A 348 5.34 -5.96 11.76
N VAL A 349 4.09 -6.40 11.60
CA VAL A 349 3.34 -7.14 12.63
C VAL A 349 4.08 -8.42 13.05
N THR A 350 4.56 -9.23 12.10
CA THR A 350 5.21 -10.51 12.40
C THR A 350 6.56 -10.37 13.09
N ILE A 351 7.39 -9.40 12.65
CA ILE A 351 8.67 -9.08 13.29
C ILE A 351 8.47 -8.56 14.72
N THR A 352 7.46 -7.73 14.93
CA THR A 352 7.12 -7.18 16.26
C THR A 352 6.62 -8.27 17.20
N GLN A 353 5.71 -9.15 16.76
CA GLN A 353 5.23 -10.27 17.60
C GLN A 353 6.32 -11.30 17.90
N ALA A 354 7.15 -11.65 16.93
CA ALA A 354 8.30 -12.53 17.17
C ALA A 354 9.28 -11.92 18.18
N SER A 355 9.58 -10.62 18.06
CA SER A 355 10.43 -9.91 19.01
C SER A 355 9.87 -9.94 20.43
N ALA A 356 8.60 -9.56 20.60
CA ALA A 356 7.92 -9.56 21.89
C ALA A 356 7.90 -10.97 22.53
N ALA A 357 7.57 -12.02 21.77
CA ALA A 357 7.55 -13.39 22.29
C ALA A 357 8.94 -13.88 22.75
N PHE A 358 10.00 -13.61 21.98
CA PHE A 358 11.37 -13.97 22.38
C PHE A 358 11.88 -13.16 23.58
N GLU A 359 11.50 -11.89 23.70
CA GLU A 359 11.89 -11.01 24.82
C GLU A 359 11.12 -11.33 26.11
N LEU A 360 9.83 -11.65 26.03
CA LEU A 360 9.04 -12.07 27.18
C LEU A 360 9.48 -13.44 27.72
N ALA A 361 9.87 -14.38 26.85
CA ALA A 361 10.50 -15.63 27.30
C ALA A 361 11.86 -15.38 27.98
N ALA A 362 12.70 -14.51 27.42
CA ALA A 362 13.99 -14.14 28.01
C ALA A 362 13.85 -13.36 29.33
N ALA A 363 12.73 -12.66 29.54
CA ALA A 363 12.39 -11.98 30.78
C ALA A 363 11.86 -12.93 31.88
N GLY A 364 11.76 -14.24 31.63
CA GLY A 364 11.40 -15.24 32.63
C GLY A 364 9.94 -15.67 32.68
N GLU A 365 9.15 -15.47 31.60
CA GLU A 365 7.80 -16.07 31.51
C GLU A 365 7.88 -17.61 31.71
N PRO A 366 7.15 -18.18 32.70
CA PRO A 366 7.44 -19.52 33.23
C PRO A 366 7.02 -20.68 32.34
N SER A 367 6.38 -20.41 31.20
CA SER A 367 6.02 -21.42 30.20
C SER A 367 5.78 -20.77 28.84
N ARG A 368 5.88 -21.56 27.76
CA ARG A 368 5.51 -21.11 26.41
C ARG A 368 4.06 -20.59 26.31
N LEU A 369 3.15 -21.14 27.12
CA LEU A 369 1.75 -20.68 27.16
C LEU A 369 1.62 -19.34 27.90
N ALA A 370 2.46 -19.09 28.90
CA ALA A 370 2.55 -17.80 29.57
C ALA A 370 3.15 -16.75 28.61
N THR A 371 4.29 -17.04 27.97
CA THR A 371 4.89 -16.26 26.87
C THR A 371 3.88 -15.94 25.77
N PHE A 372 3.14 -16.94 25.27
CA PHE A 372 2.11 -16.76 24.26
C PHE A 372 1.01 -15.80 24.74
N ARG A 373 0.45 -16.03 25.93
CA ARG A 373 -0.58 -15.16 26.52
C ARG A 373 -0.08 -13.74 26.77
N ALA A 374 1.21 -13.56 27.06
CA ALA A 374 1.85 -12.27 27.29
C ALA A 374 2.08 -11.49 26.00
N ALA A 375 2.68 -12.12 24.98
CA ALA A 375 2.82 -11.53 23.66
C ALA A 375 1.44 -11.22 23.03
N MET A 376 0.43 -12.08 23.21
CA MET A 376 -0.95 -11.82 22.79
C MET A 376 -1.63 -10.65 23.53
N ARG A 377 -1.07 -10.10 24.61
CA ARG A 377 -1.50 -8.78 25.15
C ARG A 377 -0.98 -7.68 24.23
N VAL A 378 0.35 -7.60 24.05
CA VAL A 378 1.05 -6.63 23.19
C VAL A 378 0.49 -6.64 21.76
N GLY A 379 0.25 -7.82 21.20
CA GLY A 379 -0.30 -7.98 19.85
C GLY A 379 -1.70 -7.44 19.68
N ARG A 380 -2.56 -7.47 20.71
CA ARG A 380 -3.92 -6.92 20.62
C ARG A 380 -3.91 -5.40 20.48
N ASP A 381 -3.04 -4.73 21.22
CA ASP A 381 -2.88 -3.29 21.15
C ASP A 381 -2.31 -2.87 19.78
N HIS A 382 -1.38 -3.68 19.24
CA HIS A 382 -0.79 -3.48 17.92
C HIS A 382 -1.77 -3.71 16.74
N ILE A 383 -2.71 -4.66 16.85
CA ILE A 383 -3.76 -4.89 15.84
C ILE A 383 -4.60 -3.63 15.65
N ALA A 384 -5.07 -3.00 16.74
CA ALA A 384 -5.89 -1.79 16.65
C ALA A 384 -5.17 -0.66 15.91
N SER A 385 -3.90 -0.40 16.27
CA SER A 385 -3.10 0.65 15.62
C SER A 385 -2.84 0.36 14.14
N THR A 386 -2.40 -0.85 13.79
CA THR A 386 -2.07 -1.22 12.39
C THR A 386 -3.30 -1.29 11.48
N VAL A 387 -4.45 -1.75 11.99
CA VAL A 387 -5.71 -1.76 11.23
C VAL A 387 -6.19 -0.33 10.93
N TYR A 388 -6.09 0.60 11.89
CA TYR A 388 -6.41 2.01 11.62
C TYR A 388 -5.49 2.63 10.57
N THR A 389 -4.17 2.39 10.67
CA THR A 389 -3.20 2.86 9.66
C THR A 389 -3.52 2.34 8.26
N LEU A 390 -3.86 1.05 8.13
CA LEU A 390 -4.23 0.43 6.85
C LEU A 390 -5.51 1.04 6.26
N ILE A 391 -6.57 1.16 7.07
CA ILE A 391 -7.86 1.70 6.63
C ILE A 391 -7.74 3.17 6.24
N PHE A 392 -7.03 4.00 7.02
CA PHE A 392 -6.86 5.41 6.69
C PHE A 392 -5.96 5.63 5.46
N ALA A 393 -4.99 4.74 5.19
CA ALA A 393 -4.21 4.79 3.96
C ALA A 393 -5.10 4.56 2.71
N TYR A 394 -5.89 3.49 2.69
CA TYR A 394 -6.77 3.19 1.55
C TYR A 394 -7.92 4.21 1.40
N ALA A 395 -8.53 4.63 2.51
CA ALA A 395 -9.54 5.69 2.50
C ALA A 395 -8.97 7.03 1.99
N GLY A 396 -7.71 7.33 2.34
CA GLY A 396 -6.97 8.49 1.83
C GLY A 396 -6.77 8.47 0.31
N SER A 397 -6.38 7.34 -0.27
CA SER A 397 -6.32 7.18 -1.73
C SER A 397 -7.69 7.22 -2.41
N ALA A 398 -8.75 6.79 -1.72
CA ALA A 398 -10.12 6.79 -2.25
C ALA A 398 -10.83 8.17 -2.18
N LEU A 399 -10.23 9.21 -1.56
CA LEU A 399 -10.87 10.52 -1.38
C LEU A 399 -11.46 11.14 -2.66
N PRO A 400 -10.80 11.12 -3.84
CA PRO A 400 -11.38 11.68 -5.07
C PRO A 400 -12.67 10.96 -5.50
N LEU A 401 -12.72 9.63 -5.34
CA LEU A 401 -13.88 8.80 -5.66
C LEU A 401 -15.04 9.07 -4.69
N LEU A 402 -14.75 9.18 -3.39
CA LEU A 402 -15.73 9.53 -2.36
C LEU A 402 -16.31 10.94 -2.58
N LEU A 403 -15.48 11.90 -2.99
CA LEU A 403 -15.92 13.25 -3.36
C LEU A 403 -16.78 13.24 -4.63
N LEU A 404 -16.41 12.49 -5.66
CA LEU A 404 -17.19 12.36 -6.91
C LEU A 404 -18.60 11.84 -6.62
N PHE A 405 -18.75 10.77 -5.82
CA PHE A 405 -20.06 10.26 -5.44
C PHE A 405 -20.85 11.21 -4.52
N SER A 406 -20.17 11.97 -3.66
CA SER A 406 -20.79 13.01 -2.83
C SER A 406 -21.37 14.14 -3.67
N VAL A 407 -20.67 14.56 -4.74
CA VAL A 407 -21.16 15.54 -5.72
C VAL A 407 -22.31 14.96 -6.56
N ALA A 408 -22.23 13.67 -6.94
CA ALA A 408 -23.29 12.96 -7.65
C ALA A 408 -24.51 12.57 -6.77
N GLN A 409 -24.55 13.05 -5.51
CA GLN A 409 -25.61 12.83 -4.53
C GLN A 409 -26.04 11.36 -4.34
N GLN A 410 -25.12 10.41 -4.57
CA GLN A 410 -25.42 8.99 -4.47
C GLN A 410 -25.63 8.56 -3.02
N PRO A 411 -26.68 7.77 -2.71
CA PRO A 411 -26.90 7.28 -1.35
C PRO A 411 -25.76 6.32 -0.94
N PHE A 412 -25.23 6.53 0.26
CA PHE A 412 -24.02 5.84 0.75
C PHE A 412 -24.11 4.30 0.68
N GLY A 413 -25.30 3.71 0.88
CA GLY A 413 -25.50 2.26 0.74
C GLY A 413 -25.20 1.75 -0.67
N SER A 414 -25.66 2.45 -1.71
CA SER A 414 -25.40 2.09 -3.12
C SER A 414 -23.94 2.35 -3.52
N LEU A 415 -23.36 3.44 -3.02
CA LEU A 415 -21.94 3.79 -3.17
C LEU A 415 -21.03 2.66 -2.68
N VAL A 416 -21.26 2.15 -1.46
CA VAL A 416 -20.48 1.07 -0.84
C VAL A 416 -20.53 -0.24 -1.64
N THR A 417 -21.61 -0.49 -2.38
CA THR A 417 -21.78 -1.67 -3.24
C THR A 417 -21.27 -1.52 -4.68
N THR A 418 -20.68 -0.38 -5.05
CA THR A 418 -20.03 -0.24 -6.37
C THR A 418 -18.73 -1.05 -6.43
N ASP A 419 -18.39 -1.62 -7.60
CA ASP A 419 -17.16 -2.42 -7.80
C ASP A 419 -15.90 -1.68 -7.29
N ALA A 420 -15.79 -0.38 -7.54
CA ALA A 420 -14.63 0.42 -7.14
C ALA A 420 -14.48 0.49 -5.61
N VAL A 421 -15.57 0.81 -4.90
CA VAL A 421 -15.53 0.94 -3.44
C VAL A 421 -15.51 -0.43 -2.76
N ALA A 422 -16.19 -1.43 -3.33
CA ALA A 422 -16.15 -2.82 -2.88
C ALA A 422 -14.75 -3.45 -3.03
N VAL A 423 -13.97 -3.04 -4.04
CA VAL A 423 -12.55 -3.40 -4.19
C VAL A 423 -11.69 -2.80 -3.07
N GLU A 424 -11.82 -1.50 -2.78
CA GLU A 424 -11.05 -0.85 -1.71
C GLU A 424 -11.42 -1.38 -0.32
N LEU A 425 -12.72 -1.60 -0.06
CA LEU A 425 -13.20 -2.21 1.18
C LEU A 425 -12.79 -3.68 1.28
N GLY A 426 -12.89 -4.45 0.20
CA GLY A 426 -12.45 -5.85 0.15
C GLY A 426 -10.96 -5.98 0.48
N ARG A 427 -10.10 -5.11 -0.08
CA ARG A 427 -8.66 -5.09 0.23
C ARG A 427 -8.41 -4.71 1.70
N SER A 428 -9.16 -3.74 2.22
CA SER A 428 -9.09 -3.30 3.62
C SER A 428 -9.51 -4.42 4.59
N PHE A 429 -10.61 -5.12 4.31
CA PHE A 429 -11.10 -6.22 5.15
C PHE A 429 -10.17 -7.43 5.11
N VAL A 430 -9.72 -7.86 3.93
CA VAL A 430 -8.78 -8.98 3.81
C VAL A 430 -7.45 -8.67 4.49
N GLY A 431 -6.90 -7.47 4.30
CA GLY A 431 -5.70 -7.02 5.01
C GLY A 431 -5.88 -6.99 6.52
N GLY A 432 -7.00 -6.44 7.02
CA GLY A 432 -7.32 -6.40 8.45
C GLY A 432 -7.47 -7.78 9.09
N ILE A 433 -8.15 -8.71 8.41
CA ILE A 433 -8.28 -10.10 8.87
C ILE A 433 -6.92 -10.80 8.85
N ALA A 434 -6.10 -10.59 7.80
CA ALA A 434 -4.76 -11.17 7.72
C ALA A 434 -3.85 -10.66 8.85
N ILE A 435 -3.91 -9.38 9.22
CA ILE A 435 -3.22 -8.82 10.40
C ILE A 435 -3.71 -9.50 11.68
N ALA A 436 -5.03 -9.60 11.88
CA ALA A 436 -5.62 -10.17 13.08
C ALA A 436 -5.30 -11.67 13.28
N LEU A 437 -5.12 -12.43 12.18
CA LEU A 437 -4.69 -13.83 12.21
C LEU A 437 -3.15 -14.00 12.28
N SER A 438 -2.39 -13.07 11.69
CA SER A 438 -0.92 -13.03 11.71
C SER A 438 -0.35 -12.98 13.13
N VAL A 439 -0.97 -12.18 14.01
CA VAL A 439 -0.54 -12.03 15.40
C VAL A 439 -0.55 -13.35 16.19
N PRO A 440 -1.67 -14.07 16.37
CA PRO A 440 -1.68 -15.34 17.11
C PRO A 440 -0.85 -16.42 16.42
N LEU A 441 -0.85 -16.48 15.08
CA LEU A 441 -0.06 -17.43 14.31
C LEU A 441 1.44 -17.28 14.56
N THR A 442 1.97 -16.06 14.41
CA THR A 442 3.39 -15.78 14.61
C THR A 442 3.80 -15.90 16.08
N THR A 443 2.91 -15.49 16.99
CA THR A 443 3.12 -15.65 18.43
C THR A 443 3.18 -17.12 18.84
N ALA A 444 2.38 -18.01 18.23
CA ALA A 444 2.45 -19.45 18.45
C ALA A 444 3.77 -20.04 17.94
N ILE A 445 4.21 -19.69 16.73
CA ILE A 445 5.48 -20.14 16.14
C ILE A 445 6.67 -19.69 17.00
N ALA A 446 6.69 -18.41 17.41
CA ALA A 446 7.74 -17.86 18.25
C ALA A 446 7.76 -18.50 19.65
N ALA A 447 6.62 -18.60 20.33
CA ALA A 447 6.53 -19.23 21.65
C ALA A 447 6.92 -20.72 21.62
N ALA A 448 6.59 -21.46 20.55
CA ALA A 448 7.03 -22.85 20.37
C ALA A 448 8.57 -23.00 20.31
N LEU A 449 9.25 -22.03 19.69
CA LEU A 449 10.71 -21.99 19.57
C LEU A 449 11.42 -21.53 20.85
N THR A 450 10.78 -20.72 21.69
CA THR A 450 11.37 -20.29 22.96
C THR A 450 11.54 -21.46 23.94
N SER A 451 12.63 -21.42 24.71
CA SER A 451 12.73 -22.12 25.98
C SER A 451 12.09 -21.24 27.07
N PRO A 452 11.21 -21.77 27.94
CA PRO A 452 10.77 -21.06 29.13
C PRO A 452 11.96 -20.67 30.01
N GLY A 453 11.81 -19.58 30.77
CA GLY A 453 12.73 -19.30 31.87
C GLY A 453 12.61 -20.41 32.93
N GLY A 454 13.69 -21.16 33.14
CA GLY A 454 13.80 -21.97 34.36
C GLY A 454 13.78 -21.06 35.58
N ALA A 455 13.26 -21.54 36.70
CA ALA A 455 13.35 -20.82 37.97
C ALA A 455 14.82 -20.45 38.27
N PRO A 456 15.09 -19.30 38.92
CA PRO A 456 16.44 -18.96 39.32
C PRO A 456 17.01 -20.12 40.14
N ALA A 457 18.22 -20.56 39.81
CA ALA A 457 18.87 -21.63 40.54
C ALA A 457 19.13 -21.15 41.97
N ASP A 458 18.43 -21.74 42.95
CA ASP A 458 18.53 -21.39 44.36
C ASP A 458 19.99 -21.51 44.81
N THR A 459 20.64 -20.34 44.93
CA THR A 459 22.03 -20.27 45.36
C THR A 459 22.02 -20.44 46.86
N HIS A 460 22.09 -21.69 47.31
CA HIS A 460 22.25 -22.07 48.71
C HIS A 460 23.52 -21.42 49.28
N THR A 461 23.37 -20.22 49.85
CA THR A 461 24.27 -19.72 50.89
C THR A 461 23.97 -20.50 52.16
N PRO A 462 24.88 -21.35 52.66
CA PRO A 462 24.65 -22.05 53.91
C PRO A 462 24.64 -21.04 55.05
N HIS A 463 23.47 -20.84 55.67
CA HIS A 463 23.41 -20.25 57.00
C HIS A 463 24.01 -21.25 57.98
N THR A 464 24.98 -20.77 58.77
CA THR A 464 25.52 -21.50 59.92
C THR A 464 25.06 -20.76 61.16
N ASP A 465 24.11 -21.32 61.88
CA ASP A 465 23.71 -20.85 63.21
C ASP A 465 24.67 -21.42 64.25
N ASP A 466 25.05 -20.61 65.25
CA ASP A 466 25.42 -21.07 66.59
C ASP A 466 25.17 -19.93 67.60
N PRO A 467 24.71 -20.19 68.85
CA PRO A 467 24.10 -19.17 69.71
C PRO A 467 24.97 -18.71 70.89
N THR A 468 24.60 -17.58 71.51
CA THR A 468 24.80 -17.37 72.96
C THR A 468 23.77 -16.35 73.48
N GLU A 469 23.40 -16.43 74.76
CA GLU A 469 22.27 -15.72 75.39
C GLU A 469 22.72 -15.02 76.70
N THR A 470 21.93 -14.05 77.21
CA THR A 470 22.10 -13.34 78.52
C THR A 470 23.26 -12.31 78.52
N GLU A 471 23.17 -11.05 78.99
CA GLU A 471 22.38 -10.40 80.06
C GLU A 471 22.26 -8.86 79.79
N ALA A 472 21.86 -8.05 80.77
CA ALA A 472 21.36 -6.67 80.58
C ALA A 472 22.22 -5.55 81.18
N ASP A 473 22.07 -4.32 80.65
CA ASP A 473 21.88 -3.12 81.49
C ASP A 473 21.07 -2.02 80.74
N ARG A 474 20.70 -0.94 81.43
CA ARG A 474 19.61 -0.01 81.07
C ARG A 474 20.05 1.46 81.17
N ALA A 475 20.40 2.08 80.03
CA ALA A 475 20.59 3.54 79.95
C ALA A 475 20.19 4.14 78.59
N GLU A 476 19.45 5.24 78.64
CA GLU A 476 19.25 6.24 77.58
C GLU A 476 19.86 7.58 78.06
N PRO A 477 20.04 8.62 77.22
CA PRO A 477 19.73 8.73 75.79
C PRO A 477 20.88 9.35 74.94
N VAL A 478 20.55 9.79 73.70
CA VAL A 478 21.28 10.76 72.85
C VAL A 478 22.50 10.24 72.06
N SER A 479 22.32 9.92 70.76
CA SER A 479 22.76 10.80 69.65
C SER A 479 22.55 10.21 68.24
N ARG A 480 21.82 10.95 67.39
CA ARG A 480 21.91 11.08 65.92
C ARG A 480 22.34 9.85 65.07
N ARG A 481 21.38 9.29 64.33
CA ARG A 481 21.59 8.64 63.02
C ARG A 481 20.56 9.18 62.01
N PRO A 482 20.92 9.51 60.76
CA PRO A 482 19.96 9.98 59.76
C PRO A 482 19.20 8.81 59.09
N ALA A 483 17.97 9.07 58.66
CA ALA A 483 17.15 8.19 57.82
C ALA A 483 16.57 9.00 56.63
N PRO A 484 16.31 8.37 55.46
CA PRO A 484 15.90 9.08 54.25
C PRO A 484 14.44 9.59 54.31
N ALA A 485 14.15 10.62 53.52
CA ALA A 485 12.90 11.38 53.61
C ALA A 485 11.71 10.72 52.89
N ALA A 486 10.53 10.80 53.54
CA ALA A 486 9.23 10.67 52.90
C ALA A 486 8.69 12.06 52.47
N ARG A 487 7.71 12.08 51.57
CA ARG A 487 7.20 13.29 50.89
C ARG A 487 6.31 14.15 51.81
N PRO A 488 6.45 15.49 51.81
CA PRO A 488 5.41 16.39 52.29
C PRO A 488 4.41 16.76 51.17
N ALA A 489 3.17 17.09 51.55
CA ALA A 489 2.21 17.79 50.69
C ALA A 489 2.35 19.31 50.84
N VAL A 490 1.90 20.08 49.85
CA VAL A 490 1.93 21.56 49.87
C VAL A 490 0.51 22.14 49.83
N SER A 491 0.23 23.10 50.71
CA SER A 491 -1.07 23.78 50.79
C SER A 491 -0.96 25.26 50.45
N ARG A 492 -1.71 25.66 49.41
CA ARG A 492 -2.30 26.99 49.14
C ARG A 492 -1.56 28.26 49.62
N GLY A 493 -0.94 28.96 48.65
CA GLY A 493 -0.74 30.42 48.65
C GLY A 493 -1.53 31.06 47.49
N PRO A 494 -1.71 32.40 47.46
CA PRO A 494 -2.68 33.06 46.58
C PRO A 494 -2.25 33.12 45.10
N VAL A 495 -3.22 32.99 44.20
CA VAL A 495 -3.04 33.10 42.74
C VAL A 495 -3.46 34.48 42.24
N VAL A 496 -2.55 35.19 41.58
CA VAL A 496 -2.87 36.40 40.80
C VAL A 496 -3.41 35.98 39.43
N ALA A 497 -4.49 36.59 38.97
CA ALA A 497 -5.22 36.16 37.77
C ALA A 497 -4.61 36.69 36.45
N PRO A 498 -4.32 35.82 35.46
CA PRO A 498 -4.08 36.24 34.08
C PRO A 498 -5.41 36.50 33.34
N ALA A 499 -5.40 37.41 32.36
CA ALA A 499 -6.59 37.80 31.61
C ALA A 499 -7.08 36.71 30.64
N ARG A 500 -8.41 36.64 30.44
CA ARG A 500 -9.04 35.74 29.46
C ARG A 500 -8.92 36.29 28.04
N GLY A 501 -8.03 35.72 27.23
CA GLY A 501 -8.09 35.82 25.77
C GLY A 501 -8.98 34.72 25.19
N THR A 502 -10.11 35.07 24.58
CA THR A 502 -11.01 34.11 23.92
C THR A 502 -10.65 33.92 22.44
N PRO A 503 -10.56 32.66 21.94
CA PRO A 503 -10.53 32.41 20.50
C PRO A 503 -11.80 32.94 19.82
N ARG A 504 -11.62 33.69 18.73
CA ARG A 504 -12.71 34.37 18.01
C ARG A 504 -13.38 33.39 17.03
N ALA A 505 -14.63 33.02 17.29
CA ALA A 505 -15.43 32.27 16.33
C ALA A 505 -15.71 33.10 15.05
N PRO A 506 -15.76 32.48 13.86
CA PRO A 506 -16.23 33.16 12.65
C PRO A 506 -17.71 33.54 12.79
N GLN A 507 -18.09 34.69 12.23
CA GLN A 507 -19.41 35.28 12.43
C GLN A 507 -20.48 34.66 11.52
N SER A 508 -21.72 34.64 12.02
CA SER A 508 -22.89 34.11 11.33
C SER A 508 -23.36 35.00 10.17
N ALA A 509 -23.53 34.41 8.99
CA ALA A 509 -24.44 34.92 7.96
C ALA A 509 -25.91 34.80 8.43
N PRO A 510 -26.86 35.59 7.90
CA PRO A 510 -28.20 35.69 8.46
C PRO A 510 -29.06 34.44 8.20
N ALA A 511 -29.80 34.00 9.23
CA ALA A 511 -30.70 32.87 9.15
C ALA A 511 -32.10 33.29 8.64
N HIS A 512 -32.45 32.88 7.41
CA HIS A 512 -33.84 32.88 6.97
C HIS A 512 -34.60 31.74 7.67
N LYS A 513 -35.62 32.08 8.47
CA LYS A 513 -36.63 31.13 8.92
C LYS A 513 -37.67 30.89 7.82
N PRO A 514 -38.02 29.63 7.50
CA PRO A 514 -39.36 29.27 7.10
C PRO A 514 -40.16 28.86 8.35
N SER A 515 -41.25 29.59 8.65
CA SER A 515 -42.30 29.05 9.54
C SER A 515 -43.16 28.05 8.75
N PRO A 516 -43.66 26.97 9.37
CA PRO A 516 -44.52 26.01 8.67
C PRO A 516 -45.86 26.67 8.32
N GLN A 517 -46.19 26.77 7.03
CA GLN A 517 -47.53 27.13 6.59
C GLN A 517 -48.30 25.88 6.15
N ASN A 518 -49.45 25.72 6.79
CA ASN A 518 -50.40 24.63 6.63
C ASN A 518 -51.17 24.78 5.31
N LEU A 519 -51.05 23.81 4.40
CA LEU A 519 -51.97 23.63 3.27
C LEU A 519 -52.33 22.15 3.12
N SER A 520 -53.63 21.90 2.99
CA SER A 520 -54.24 20.56 3.06
C SER A 520 -54.03 19.73 1.77
N PRO A 521 -53.99 18.39 1.86
CA PRO A 521 -54.07 17.52 0.69
C PRO A 521 -55.47 17.56 0.07
N GLN A 522 -55.55 17.51 -1.26
CA GLN A 522 -56.80 17.21 -1.98
C GLN A 522 -56.59 16.14 -3.04
N ASN A 523 -57.38 15.08 -2.93
CA ASN A 523 -58.03 14.31 -4.00
C ASN A 523 -57.20 13.86 -5.21
N LEU A 524 -56.95 12.54 -5.28
CA LEU A 524 -57.47 11.63 -6.33
C LEU A 524 -57.48 10.20 -5.71
N PRO A 525 -58.29 9.23 -6.21
CA PRO A 525 -59.10 8.45 -5.29
C PRO A 525 -58.58 7.02 -5.02
N SER A 526 -58.89 6.51 -3.83
CA SER A 526 -58.80 5.09 -3.51
C SER A 526 -59.83 4.27 -4.30
N GLN A 527 -59.39 3.18 -4.91
CA GLN A 527 -60.20 1.96 -5.04
C GLN A 527 -59.41 0.78 -4.47
N ASN A 528 -60.13 -0.16 -3.86
CA ASN A 528 -59.60 -1.30 -3.10
C ASN A 528 -60.65 -2.45 -3.17
N PRO A 529 -60.37 -3.68 -2.71
CA PRO A 529 -59.77 -4.76 -3.51
C PRO A 529 -60.72 -5.96 -3.68
N SER A 530 -60.36 -6.95 -4.53
CA SER A 530 -60.78 -8.37 -4.39
C SER A 530 -60.11 -9.31 -5.41
N SER A 531 -60.15 -10.61 -5.12
CA SER A 531 -59.60 -11.77 -5.88
C SER A 531 -58.08 -11.74 -6.15
N GLN A 532 -57.24 -12.57 -5.52
CA GLN A 532 -57.15 -14.05 -5.48
C GLN A 532 -56.61 -14.72 -6.75
N THR A 533 -55.29 -14.96 -6.78
CA THR A 533 -54.72 -16.31 -6.97
C THR A 533 -53.33 -16.43 -6.34
N ALA A 534 -52.98 -17.63 -5.87
CA ALA A 534 -51.64 -18.02 -5.44
C ALA A 534 -50.96 -18.84 -6.56
N PRO A 535 -49.61 -19.00 -6.57
CA PRO A 535 -48.90 -19.58 -7.71
C PRO A 535 -48.93 -21.12 -7.72
N PRO A 536 -48.84 -21.76 -8.91
CA PRO A 536 -48.65 -23.20 -9.03
C PRO A 536 -47.18 -23.60 -9.30
N ASP A 537 -46.68 -24.46 -8.44
CA ASP A 537 -45.61 -25.45 -8.64
C ASP A 537 -46.02 -26.66 -7.73
N PRO A 538 -45.61 -27.93 -7.94
CA PRO A 538 -44.50 -28.41 -8.77
C PRO A 538 -44.87 -29.66 -9.64
N VAL A 539 -43.88 -30.57 -9.85
CA VAL A 539 -43.94 -31.97 -10.37
C VAL A 539 -43.58 -32.14 -11.86
N ALA A 540 -42.69 -33.06 -12.30
CA ALA A 540 -41.58 -33.76 -11.62
C ALA A 540 -40.63 -34.46 -12.64
N ARG A 541 -39.38 -34.70 -12.21
CA ARG A 541 -38.44 -35.78 -12.56
C ARG A 541 -38.57 -36.52 -13.91
N THR A 542 -37.43 -36.59 -14.62
CA THR A 542 -36.95 -37.87 -15.19
C THR A 542 -35.44 -38.06 -14.93
N ARG A 543 -35.02 -39.30 -14.71
CA ARG A 543 -33.60 -39.70 -14.56
C ARG A 543 -33.01 -40.03 -15.94
N ARG A 544 -31.71 -39.77 -16.15
CA ARG A 544 -30.81 -40.70 -16.85
C ARG A 544 -29.39 -40.65 -16.26
N GLY A 545 -28.72 -41.79 -16.31
CA GLY A 545 -27.36 -42.00 -15.80
C GLY A 545 -26.26 -41.81 -16.85
N PRO A 546 -25.01 -42.19 -16.53
CA PRO A 546 -23.82 -41.64 -17.18
C PRO A 546 -23.41 -42.34 -18.49
N GLN A 547 -22.57 -41.66 -19.26
CA GLN A 547 -21.70 -42.25 -20.27
C GLN A 547 -20.24 -41.87 -20.00
N ALA A 548 -19.32 -42.74 -20.42
CA ALA A 548 -17.88 -42.67 -20.18
C ALA A 548 -17.12 -42.68 -21.54
N PRO A 549 -15.78 -42.80 -21.59
CA PRO A 549 -14.95 -41.99 -22.49
C PRO A 549 -14.82 -42.48 -23.94
N VAL A 550 -14.30 -41.59 -24.79
CA VAL A 550 -13.95 -41.79 -26.20
C VAL A 550 -12.42 -41.62 -26.37
N PRO A 551 -11.72 -42.43 -27.19
CA PRO A 551 -10.26 -42.60 -27.12
C PRO A 551 -9.44 -41.59 -27.96
N PRO A 552 -8.10 -41.53 -27.79
CA PRO A 552 -7.24 -40.57 -28.47
C PRO A 552 -6.75 -41.03 -29.86
N GLY A 553 -6.57 -40.06 -30.78
CA GLY A 553 -5.63 -40.18 -31.90
C GLY A 553 -6.16 -39.78 -33.28
N ASN A 554 -5.72 -38.64 -33.82
CA ASN A 554 -4.94 -38.57 -35.07
C ASN A 554 -4.58 -37.11 -35.45
N ARG A 555 -3.38 -36.92 -36.03
CA ARG A 555 -2.97 -35.67 -36.71
C ARG A 555 -3.31 -35.75 -38.21
N PRO A 556 -3.64 -34.61 -38.84
CA PRO A 556 -3.28 -34.38 -40.24
C PRO A 556 -2.20 -33.29 -40.42
N SER A 557 -1.42 -33.47 -41.48
CA SER A 557 -0.29 -32.67 -41.96
C SER A 557 -0.56 -31.18 -42.22
N ALA A 558 0.49 -30.37 -42.18
CA ALA A 558 0.47 -28.96 -42.61
C ALA A 558 0.58 -28.79 -44.14
N PRO A 559 -0.04 -27.75 -44.74
CA PRO A 559 0.20 -27.35 -46.13
C PRO A 559 1.47 -26.48 -46.29
N ARG A 560 2.06 -26.48 -47.49
CA ARG A 560 3.09 -25.52 -47.94
C ARG A 560 2.47 -24.23 -48.51
N PRO A 561 3.22 -23.12 -48.64
CA PRO A 561 2.66 -21.81 -48.97
C PRO A 561 2.23 -21.66 -50.44
N ALA A 562 1.22 -20.82 -50.66
CA ALA A 562 0.80 -20.34 -51.98
C ALA A 562 1.29 -18.90 -52.23
N GLY A 563 1.38 -18.50 -53.51
CA GLY A 563 1.81 -17.17 -53.93
C GLY A 563 0.77 -16.05 -53.72
N PRO A 564 1.12 -14.79 -54.03
CA PRO A 564 0.30 -13.62 -53.71
C PRO A 564 -0.97 -13.51 -54.57
N ALA A 565 -2.10 -13.25 -53.91
CA ALA A 565 -3.38 -12.89 -54.54
C ALA A 565 -3.64 -11.37 -54.43
N ALA A 566 -4.53 -10.85 -55.29
CA ALA A 566 -4.69 -9.41 -55.52
C ALA A 566 -5.43 -8.64 -54.41
N ARG A 567 -5.22 -7.31 -54.37
CA ARG A 567 -5.93 -6.37 -53.48
C ARG A 567 -7.39 -6.15 -53.92
N PRO A 568 -8.35 -5.98 -52.99
CA PRO A 568 -9.66 -5.40 -53.29
C PRO A 568 -9.56 -3.94 -53.75
N ALA A 569 -10.54 -3.47 -54.53
CA ALA A 569 -10.64 -2.09 -54.99
C ALA A 569 -11.40 -1.19 -53.99
N VAL A 570 -11.12 0.11 -54.03
CA VAL A 570 -11.77 1.15 -53.21
C VAL A 570 -12.82 1.89 -54.07
N PRO A 571 -14.05 2.15 -53.57
CA PRO A 571 -15.05 2.91 -54.32
C PRO A 571 -14.72 4.40 -54.40
N THR A 572 -14.93 5.00 -55.58
CA THR A 572 -14.70 6.42 -55.86
C THR A 572 -15.91 7.30 -55.51
N PRO A 573 -15.72 8.53 -55.00
CA PRO A 573 -16.80 9.50 -54.80
C PRO A 573 -17.30 10.10 -56.14
N PRO A 574 -18.53 10.65 -56.19
CA PRO A 574 -19.06 11.34 -57.37
C PRO A 574 -18.44 12.74 -57.57
N PRO A 575 -18.42 13.28 -58.80
CA PRO A 575 -17.75 14.54 -59.12
C PRO A 575 -18.55 15.79 -58.69
N GLU A 576 -17.83 16.82 -58.26
CA GLU A 576 -18.37 18.16 -58.02
C GLU A 576 -18.77 18.85 -59.34
N ARG A 577 -19.70 19.82 -59.25
CA ARG A 577 -20.19 20.58 -60.41
C ARG A 577 -19.70 22.03 -60.32
N GLY A 578 -18.97 22.47 -61.35
CA GLY A 578 -18.41 23.82 -61.44
C GLY A 578 -19.47 24.93 -61.62
N PRO A 579 -19.08 26.22 -61.48
CA PRO A 579 -20.00 27.35 -61.36
C PRO A 579 -20.42 27.99 -62.70
N GLU A 580 -21.55 28.70 -62.68
CA GLU A 580 -21.99 29.66 -63.72
C GLU A 580 -22.35 31.03 -63.11
N PRO A 581 -22.42 32.13 -63.91
CA PRO A 581 -22.09 33.47 -63.40
C PRO A 581 -23.26 34.44 -63.14
N HIS A 582 -22.96 35.41 -62.26
CA HIS A 582 -23.52 36.77 -62.09
C HIS A 582 -24.90 37.16 -62.67
N ARG A 583 -25.79 37.63 -61.78
CA ARG A 583 -26.50 38.93 -61.99
C ARG A 583 -26.82 39.66 -60.67
N ALA A 584 -27.19 40.94 -60.79
CA ALA A 584 -27.19 41.93 -59.71
C ALA A 584 -28.62 42.18 -59.10
N PRO A 585 -28.77 42.98 -58.02
CA PRO A 585 -29.91 42.86 -57.09
C PRO A 585 -31.19 43.63 -57.48
N GLY A 586 -32.32 43.17 -56.94
CA GLY A 586 -33.64 43.81 -56.99
C GLY A 586 -34.19 44.20 -55.60
N ARG A 587 -35.15 45.13 -55.56
CA ARG A 587 -35.64 45.83 -54.34
C ARG A 587 -36.97 45.27 -53.78
N HIS A 588 -37.20 45.60 -52.51
CA HIS A 588 -38.47 45.99 -51.85
C HIS A 588 -39.41 44.97 -51.18
N SER A 589 -40.06 45.51 -50.12
CA SER A 589 -41.39 45.21 -49.57
C SER A 589 -41.58 44.15 -48.46
N ARG A 590 -41.77 44.68 -47.23
CA ARG A 590 -42.83 44.30 -46.26
C ARG A 590 -44.24 44.49 -46.88
N PRO A 591 -45.36 44.01 -46.31
CA PRO A 591 -45.65 43.73 -44.89
C PRO A 591 -46.21 42.29 -44.65
N ASP A 592 -46.75 41.89 -43.50
CA ASP A 592 -47.04 42.55 -42.20
C ASP A 592 -46.31 41.86 -41.04
#